data_AF-A0A1X0WAD4-F1
#
_entry.id   AF-A0A1X0WAD4-F1
#
_cell.length_a   1.000
_cell.length_b   1.000
_cell.length_c   1.000
_cell.angle_alpha   90.00
_cell.angle_beta   90.00
_cell.angle_gamma   90.00
#
_symmetry.space_group_name_H-M   'P 1'
#
loop_
_entity.id
_entity.type
_entity.pdbx_description
1 polymer ?
#
loop_
_entity_poly.entity_id
_entity_poly.type
_entity_poly.pdbx_seq_one_letter_code
_entity_poly.pdbx_strand_id
1 'polypeptide(L)' 'MSTDNGGQAFPRPYSKDDWLEEHNYAQDGMSLRDFLAAKAMLGLVISEGSASAANGYADLSTASYALADAMLAERSKS' A
#
# COMPACT_ATOMS: atom_id res chain seq x y z
N MET A 1 9.51 9.85 -8.35
CA MET A 1 8.54 9.06 -7.57
C MET A 1 7.27 9.01 -8.39
N SER A 2 6.90 7.83 -8.88
CA SER A 2 5.66 7.65 -9.65
C SER A 2 4.47 7.93 -8.74
N THR A 3 3.47 8.66 -9.25
CA THR A 3 2.18 8.93 -8.57
C THR A 3 1.22 7.74 -8.63
N ASP A 4 1.60 6.66 -9.29
CA ASP A 4 0.81 5.43 -9.37
C ASP A 4 0.96 4.60 -8.07
N ASN A 5 -0.09 4.58 -7.26
CA ASN A 5 -0.17 3.80 -6.03
C ASN A 5 -0.85 2.43 -6.24
N GLY A 6 -1.12 2.04 -7.48
CA GLY A 6 -1.74 0.77 -7.85
C GLY A 6 -3.24 0.68 -7.57
N GLY A 7 -3.89 1.79 -7.20
CA GLY A 7 -5.32 1.86 -6.85
C GLY A 7 -5.60 1.40 -5.42
N GLN A 8 -6.86 1.06 -5.11
CA GLN A 8 -7.25 0.52 -3.80
C GLN A 8 -6.70 -0.91 -3.62
N ALA A 9 -6.17 -1.24 -2.44
CA ALA A 9 -5.64 -2.57 -2.13
C ALA A 9 -6.72 -3.67 -2.18
N PHE A 10 -7.94 -3.31 -1.79
CA PHE A 10 -9.12 -4.17 -1.81
C PHE A 10 -10.27 -3.42 -2.49
N PRO A 11 -10.27 -3.32 -3.82
CA PRO A 11 -11.28 -2.54 -4.55
C PRO A 11 -12.69 -3.03 -4.23
N ARG A 12 -13.58 -2.10 -3.90
CA ARG A 12 -15.00 -2.38 -3.71
C ARG A 12 -15.85 -1.52 -4.65
N PRO A 13 -17.01 -2.02 -5.11
CA PRO A 13 -17.99 -1.17 -5.76
C PRO A 13 -18.36 0.00 -4.85
N TYR A 14 -18.64 1.16 -5.45
CA TYR A 14 -19.20 2.30 -4.72
C TYR A 14 -20.47 1.87 -3.99
N SER A 15 -20.66 2.34 -2.76
CA SER A 15 -21.95 2.18 -2.10
C SER A 15 -22.95 3.03 -2.87
N LYS A 16 -23.88 2.37 -3.56
CA LYS A 16 -24.98 3.04 -4.24
C LYS A 16 -26.14 3.13 -3.27
N ASP A 17 -26.39 4.33 -2.76
CA ASP A 17 -27.59 4.59 -1.97
C ASP A 17 -28.69 5.00 -2.93
N ASP A 18 -29.57 4.07 -3.30
CA ASP A 18 -30.62 4.29 -4.31
C ASP A 18 -31.62 5.40 -3.92
N TRP A 19 -31.61 5.85 -2.66
CA TRP A 19 -32.45 6.93 -2.13
C TRP A 19 -31.86 8.34 -2.27
N LEU A 20 -30.55 8.44 -2.52
CA LEU A 20 -29.82 9.70 -2.68
C LEU A 20 -28.95 9.54 -3.94
N GLU A 21 -29.51 9.86 -5.11
CA GLU A 21 -28.84 9.77 -6.43
C GLU A 21 -27.44 10.42 -6.48
N GLU A 22 -27.12 11.30 -5.52
CA GLU A 22 -25.89 12.07 -5.46
C GLU A 22 -24.80 11.50 -4.53
N HIS A 23 -25.08 10.48 -3.71
CA HIS A 23 -24.14 10.01 -2.68
C HIS A 23 -23.48 8.67 -3.05
N ASN A 24 -22.66 8.67 -4.10
CA ASN A 24 -21.69 7.60 -4.33
C ASN A 24 -20.49 7.82 -3.40
N TYR A 25 -20.47 7.18 -2.22
CA TYR A 25 -19.30 7.24 -1.34
C TYR A 25 -18.19 6.33 -1.89
N ALA A 26 -17.04 6.93 -2.18
CA ALA A 26 -15.81 6.18 -2.41
C ALA A 26 -15.47 5.44 -1.11
N GLN A 27 -15.45 4.11 -1.14
CA GLN A 27 -14.95 3.32 -0.02
C GLN A 27 -13.42 3.31 -0.05
N ASP A 28 -12.84 4.49 0.21
CA ASP A 28 -11.41 4.70 0.13
C ASP A 28 -10.73 4.04 1.32
N GLY A 29 -10.34 2.79 1.10
CA GLY A 29 -9.43 2.05 1.97
C GLY A 29 -7.97 2.40 1.71
N MET A 30 -7.08 1.48 2.08
CA MET A 30 -5.64 1.59 1.84
C MET A 30 -5.32 1.49 0.33
N SER A 31 -4.31 2.22 -0.15
CA SER A 31 -3.80 2.01 -1.52
C SER A 31 -3.06 0.67 -1.63
N LEU A 32 -2.97 0.10 -2.83
CA LEU A 32 -2.23 -1.14 -3.06
C LEU A 32 -0.76 -0.97 -2.68
N ARG A 33 -0.18 0.19 -2.98
CA ARG A 33 1.18 0.58 -2.56
C ARG A 33 1.37 0.48 -1.06
N ASP A 34 0.48 1.09 -0.28
CA ASP A 34 0.57 1.12 1.18
C ASP A 34 0.42 -0.29 1.78
N PHE A 35 -0.46 -1.11 1.19
CA PHE A 35 -0.64 -2.50 1.60
C PHE A 35 0.61 -3.35 1.35
N LEU A 36 1.24 -3.20 0.18
CA LEU A 36 2.48 -3.87 -0.15
C LEU A 36 3.63 -3.38 0.74
N ALA A 37 3.71 -2.08 1.01
CA ALA A 37 4.70 -1.51 1.90
C ALA A 37 4.56 -2.07 3.33
N ALA A 38 3.33 -2.17 3.87
CA ALA A 38 3.09 -2.78 5.18
C ALA A 38 3.53 -4.25 5.23
N LYS A 39 3.30 -5.02 4.17
CA LYS A 39 3.77 -6.40 4.07
C LYS A 39 5.30 -6.50 4.00
N ALA A 40 5.93 -5.64 3.21
CA ALA A 40 7.39 -5.57 3.12
C ALA A 40 8.00 -5.21 4.48
N MET A 41 7.44 -4.21 5.16
CA MET A 41 7.85 -3.79 6.49
C MET A 41 7.78 -4.94 7.50
N LEU A 42 6.66 -5.68 7.52
CA LEU A 42 6.52 -6.84 8.39
C LEU A 42 7.60 -7.90 8.11
N GLY A 43 7.86 -8.20 6.84
CA GLY A 43 8.92 -9.13 6.44
C GLY A 43 10.29 -8.70 6.94
N LEU A 44 10.64 -7.42 6.73
CA LEU A 44 11.92 -6.83 7.16
C LEU A 44 12.08 -6.85 8.69
N VAL A 45 11.04 -6.50 9.44
CA VAL A 45 11.04 -6.53 10.91
C VAL A 45 11.24 -7.96 11.43
N ILE A 46 10.58 -8.94 10.82
CA ILE A 46 10.72 -10.36 11.21
C ILE A 46 12.13 -10.87 10.89
N SER A 47 12.69 -10.53 9.72
CA SER A 47 13.99 -11.04 9.28
C SER A 47 15.17 -10.44 10.05
N GLU A 48 15.09 -9.15 10.39
CA GLU A 48 16.19 -8.44 11.07
C GLU A 48 16.05 -8.45 12.60
N GLY A 49 14.89 -8.80 13.14
CA GLY A 49 14.63 -8.75 14.57
C GLY A 49 14.86 -7.34 15.15
N SER A 50 15.31 -7.24 16.40
CA SER A 50 15.57 -5.94 17.07
C SER A 50 16.68 -5.10 16.42
N ALA A 51 17.46 -5.66 15.49
CA ALA A 51 18.49 -4.93 14.75
C ALA A 51 17.89 -3.88 13.79
N SER A 52 16.69 -4.11 13.28
CA SER A 52 15.97 -3.14 12.43
C SER A 52 15.61 -1.86 13.20
N ALA A 53 15.43 -1.93 14.52
CA ALA A 53 15.25 -0.74 15.36
C ALA A 53 16.56 0.05 15.57
N ALA A 54 17.73 -0.58 15.40
CA ALA A 54 19.03 0.06 15.55
C ALA A 54 19.40 0.94 14.34
N ASN A 55 18.91 0.61 13.14
CA ASN A 55 19.07 1.42 11.92
C ASN A 55 18.00 2.54 11.80
N GLY A 56 16.97 2.52 12.65
CA GLY A 56 15.94 3.56 12.72
C GLY A 56 14.74 3.31 11.79
N TYR A 57 13.55 3.67 12.27
CA TYR A 57 12.28 3.42 11.58
C TYR A 57 12.13 4.13 10.22
N ALA A 58 12.90 5.19 9.97
CA ALA A 58 12.89 5.91 8.70
C ALA A 58 13.44 5.06 7.55
N ASP A 59 14.52 4.32 7.79
CA ASP A 59 15.17 3.46 6.80
C ASP A 59 14.27 2.27 6.44
N LEU A 60 13.62 1.69 7.45
CA LEU A 60 12.63 0.62 7.28
C LEU A 60 11.45 1.08 6.41
N SER A 61 10.93 2.28 6.65
CA SER A 61 9.82 2.83 5.86
C SER A 61 10.23 3.04 4.39
N THR A 62 11.44 3.55 4.16
CA THR A 62 11.98 3.81 2.82
C THR A 62 12.17 2.50 2.05
N ALA A 63 12.79 1.49 2.66
CA ALA A 63 12.97 0.17 2.04
C ALA A 63 11.62 -0.50 1.72
N SER A 64 10.64 -0.37 2.62
CA SER A 64 9.31 -0.96 2.46
C SER A 64 8.56 -0.36 1.25
N TYR A 65 8.59 0.96 1.10
CA TYR A 65 7.98 1.62 -0.06
C TYR A 65 8.74 1.34 -1.37
N ALA A 66 10.08 1.22 -1.33
CA ALA A 66 10.85 0.84 -2.51
C ALA A 66 10.51 -0.57 -3.01
N LEU A 67 10.32 -1.53 -2.09
CA LEU A 67 9.83 -2.87 -2.41
C LEU A 67 8.41 -2.83 -3.01
N ALA A 68 7.51 -2.05 -2.43
CA ALA A 68 6.15 -1.87 -2.96
C ALA A 68 6.15 -1.29 -4.39
N ASP A 69 6.99 -0.28 -4.65
CA ASP A 69 7.12 0.35 -5.96
C ASP A 69 7.66 -0.64 -7.01
N ALA A 70 8.62 -1.50 -6.63
CA ALA A 70 9.14 -2.54 -7.50
C ALA A 70 8.05 -3.58 -7.87
N MET A 71 7.21 -3.98 -6.92
CA MET A 71 6.10 -4.89 -7.17
C MET A 71 5.04 -4.29 -8.11
N LEU A 72 4.72 -3.01 -7.95
CA LEU A 72 3.80 -2.30 -8.85
C LEU A 72 4.40 -2.19 -10.26
N ALA A 73 5.67 -1.84 -10.38
CA ALA A 73 6.35 -1.75 -11.66
C ALA A 73 6.38 -3.10 -12.39
N GLU A 74 6.56 -4.22 -11.67
CA GLU A 74 6.49 -5.55 -12.27
C GLU A 74 5.09 -5.89 -12.78
N ARG A 75 4.06 -5.59 -11.98
CA ARG A 75 2.66 -5.79 -12.38
C ARG A 75 2.31 -5.04 -13.67
N SER A 76 2.79 -3.82 -13.84
CA SER A 76 2.50 -2.99 -15.01
C SER A 76 3.20 -3.45 -16.30
N LYS A 77 4.03 -4.48 -16.27
CA LYS A 77 4.64 -5.09 -17.47
C LYS A 77 3.76 -6.16 -18.12
N SER A 78 2.72 -6.62 -17.42
CA SER A 78 1.77 -7.65 -17.89
C SER A 78 0.54 -7.02 -18.54
#